data_AF-L7RXT6-F1
#
_entry.id   AF-L7RXT6-F1
#
_cell.length_a   1.000
_cell.length_b   1.000
_cell.length_c   1.000
_cell.angle_alpha   90.00
_cell.angle_beta   90.00
_cell.angle_gamma   90.00
#
_symmetry.space_group_name_H-M   'P 1'
#
loop_
_entity.id
_entity.type
_entity.pdbx_description
1 polymer ?
#
loop_
_entity_poly.entity_id
_entity_poly.type
_entity_poly.pdbx_seq_one_letter_code
_entity_poly.pdbx_strand_id
1 'polypeptide(L)'
;MTENRFPDVPGGYPFPQLEQEVLRLWRERDVFQKSLQKPAPQGEFVFYDGPPTANNVPHVGHVVTRVVKDLFPRFRTMRGYRVPRKAGWDTHGLPVEIEVEKRLGFSGKQQIEAYGIAEFNKACLESVHTYERQWRAMSERVG
;
A
#
# COMPACT_ATOMS: atom_id res chain seq x y z
N MET A 1 6.97 2.69 47.80
CA MET A 1 7.83 3.28 46.76
C MET A 1 9.01 2.33 46.62
N THR A 2 9.42 1.76 45.50
CA THR A 2 9.07 1.87 44.07
C THR A 2 9.87 0.75 43.39
N GLU A 3 9.25 -0.34 42.95
CA GLU A 3 9.89 -1.29 42.04
C GLU A 3 8.88 -1.72 40.96
N ASN A 4 8.54 -0.74 40.13
CA ASN A 4 7.96 -0.99 38.82
C ASN A 4 8.76 -0.17 37.80
N ARG A 5 10.09 -0.27 37.90
CA ARG A 5 11.00 0.37 36.97
C ARG A 5 11.00 -0.52 35.74
N PHE A 6 10.34 -0.06 34.67
CA PHE A 6 10.52 -0.65 33.35
C PHE A 6 12.03 -0.86 33.14
N PRO A 7 12.44 -2.01 32.59
CA PRO A 7 13.86 -2.32 32.41
C PRO A 7 14.55 -1.18 31.67
N ASP A 8 15.79 -0.88 32.04
CA ASP A 8 16.56 0.16 31.37
C ASP A 8 16.66 -0.18 29.88
N VAL A 9 16.29 0.80 29.07
CA VAL A 9 16.15 0.73 27.62
C VAL A 9 17.55 1.00 27.05
N PRO A 10 18.27 0.00 26.51
CA PRO A 10 19.63 0.19 25.99
C PRO A 10 19.70 1.30 24.93
N GLY A 11 20.82 2.03 24.90
CA GLY A 11 21.07 3.05 23.90
C GLY A 11 21.42 2.43 22.54
N GLY A 12 20.87 2.99 21.46
CA GLY A 12 21.08 2.47 20.10
C GLY A 12 20.10 1.37 19.74
N TYR A 13 18.93 1.74 19.23
CA TYR A 13 17.94 0.77 18.77
C TYR A 13 18.12 0.44 17.29
N PRO A 14 18.15 -0.86 16.94
CA PRO A 14 18.05 -1.29 15.56
C PRO A 14 16.59 -1.13 15.09
N PHE A 15 16.10 0.12 14.96
CA PHE A 15 14.71 0.42 14.59
C PHE A 15 14.25 -0.32 13.32
N PRO A 16 15.06 -0.41 12.24
CA PRO A 16 14.64 -1.17 11.06
C PRO A 16 14.35 -2.65 11.36
N GLN A 17 15.14 -3.28 12.22
CA GLN A 17 14.97 -4.67 12.63
C GLN A 17 13.74 -4.81 13.55
N LEU A 18 13.58 -3.91 14.51
CA LEU A 18 12.41 -3.90 15.41
C LEU A 18 11.10 -3.73 14.66
N GLU A 19 11.06 -2.82 13.67
CA GLU A 19 9.88 -2.66 12.81
C GLU A 19 9.55 -3.95 12.05
N GLN A 20 10.56 -4.65 11.52
CA GLN A 20 10.34 -5.94 10.86
C GLN A 20 9.80 -7.01 11.82
N GLU A 21 10.28 -7.04 13.06
CA GLU A 21 9.77 -7.94 14.10
C GLU A 21 8.32 -7.64 14.45
N VAL A 22 7.95 -6.35 14.56
CA VAL A 22 6.58 -5.91 14.81
C VAL A 22 5.66 -6.24 13.63
N LEU A 23 6.10 -6.02 12.38
CA LEU A 23 5.33 -6.39 11.19
C LEU A 23 5.10 -7.91 11.12
N ARG A 24 6.12 -8.72 11.43
CA ARG A 24 5.98 -10.17 11.53
C ARG A 24 4.96 -10.56 12.60
N LEU A 25 5.06 -9.98 13.79
CA LEU A 25 4.13 -10.20 14.89
C LEU A 25 2.68 -9.86 14.48
N TRP A 26 2.48 -8.73 13.79
CA TRP A 26 1.15 -8.32 13.33
C TRP A 26 0.57 -9.28 12.30
N ARG A 27 1.39 -9.79 11.38
CA ARG A 27 1.00 -10.78 10.37
C ARG A 27 0.62 -12.11 11.01
N GLU A 28 1.50 -12.66 11.87
CA GLU A 28 1.27 -13.93 12.56
C GLU A 28 0.02 -13.90 13.46
N ARG A 29 -0.27 -12.76 14.06
CA ARG A 29 -1.42 -12.58 14.96
C ARG A 29 -2.66 -12.04 14.25
N ASP A 30 -2.62 -11.83 12.94
CA ASP A 30 -3.72 -11.27 12.15
C ASP A 30 -4.31 -9.98 12.76
N VAL A 31 -3.41 -9.08 13.19
CA VAL A 31 -3.77 -7.90 14.00
C VAL A 31 -4.74 -6.97 13.28
N PHE A 32 -4.56 -6.80 11.97
CA PHE A 32 -5.45 -5.97 11.17
C PHE A 32 -6.87 -6.53 11.14
N GLN A 33 -7.07 -7.81 10.85
CA GLN A 33 -8.42 -8.41 10.81
C GLN A 33 -9.06 -8.41 12.20
N LYS A 34 -8.28 -8.71 13.25
CA LYS A 34 -8.76 -8.60 14.63
C LYS A 34 -9.22 -7.17 14.95
N SER A 35 -8.52 -6.15 14.45
CA SER A 35 -8.94 -4.75 14.66
C SER A 35 -10.32 -4.45 14.05
N LEU A 36 -10.68 -5.10 12.94
CA LEU A 36 -11.99 -4.97 12.30
C LEU A 36 -13.10 -5.74 13.04
N GLN A 37 -12.74 -6.83 13.71
CA GLN A 37 -13.66 -7.69 14.46
C GLN A 37 -13.98 -7.14 15.86
N LYS A 38 -13.21 -6.18 16.38
CA LYS A 38 -13.47 -5.55 17.68
C LYS A 38 -14.89 -4.93 17.73
N PRO A 39 -15.51 -4.85 18.93
CA PRO A 39 -16.74 -4.10 19.10
C PRO A 39 -16.58 -2.67 18.62
N ALA A 40 -17.55 -2.20 17.84
CA ALA A 40 -17.58 -0.86 17.25
C ALA A 40 -18.82 -0.09 17.74
N PRO A 41 -18.83 0.37 19.02
CA PRO A 41 -20.00 1.03 19.59
C PRO A 41 -20.38 2.35 18.90
N GLN A 42 -19.46 2.94 18.12
CA GLN A 42 -19.71 4.14 17.32
C GLN A 42 -20.15 3.83 15.89
N GLY A 43 -20.31 2.54 15.54
CA GLY A 43 -20.72 2.11 14.20
C GLY A 43 -19.56 2.05 13.20
N GLU A 44 -19.86 2.32 11.93
CA GLU A 44 -18.89 2.26 10.83
C GLU A 44 -18.36 3.65 10.43
N PHE A 45 -17.09 3.69 10.03
CA PHE A 45 -16.50 4.86 9.37
C PHE A 45 -16.04 4.43 7.98
N VAL A 46 -16.63 5.00 6.94
CA VAL A 46 -16.31 4.67 5.55
C VAL A 46 -15.07 5.46 5.12
N PHE A 47 -14.05 4.75 4.66
CA PHE A 47 -12.82 5.32 4.14
C PHE A 47 -12.65 4.94 2.67
N TYR A 48 -12.46 5.96 1.82
CA TYR A 48 -12.15 5.77 0.40
C TYR A 48 -10.67 6.02 0.16
N ASP A 49 -9.98 5.00 -0.35
CA ASP A 49 -8.61 5.14 -0.84
C ASP A 49 -8.62 5.53 -2.31
N GLY A 50 -8.14 6.74 -2.62
CA GLY A 50 -7.91 7.14 -4.01
C GLY A 50 -6.88 6.21 -4.66
N PRO A 51 -7.26 5.45 -5.72
CA PRO A 51 -6.41 4.41 -6.28
C PRO A 51 -5.20 5.04 -7.00
N PRO A 52 -3.95 4.69 -6.65
CA PRO A 52 -2.81 5.12 -7.44
C PRO A 52 -2.79 4.36 -8.77
N THR A 53 -2.27 5.02 -9.80
CA THR A 53 -2.01 4.38 -11.09
C THR A 53 -0.81 3.45 -10.97
N ALA A 54 -0.96 2.18 -11.35
CA ALA A 54 0.08 1.16 -11.22
C ALA A 54 1.04 1.16 -12.42
N ASN A 55 1.67 2.30 -12.71
CA ASN A 55 2.54 2.48 -13.88
C ASN A 55 3.99 2.88 -13.52
N ASN A 56 4.32 2.98 -12.23
CA ASN A 56 5.67 3.32 -11.80
C ASN A 56 5.96 2.88 -10.35
N VAL A 57 7.24 2.90 -9.96
CA VAL A 57 7.70 2.69 -8.59
C VAL A 57 7.15 3.77 -7.64
N PRO A 58 6.83 3.44 -6.39
CA PRO A 58 6.41 4.44 -5.42
C PRO A 58 7.57 5.39 -5.02
N HIS A 59 7.26 6.67 -4.79
CA HIS A 59 8.20 7.68 -4.27
C HIS A 59 7.74 8.24 -2.91
N VAL A 60 8.55 9.10 -2.30
CA VAL A 60 8.33 9.63 -0.93
C VAL A 60 6.97 10.32 -0.74
N GLY A 61 6.41 10.93 -1.78
CA GLY A 61 5.07 11.53 -1.73
C GLY A 61 3.97 10.48 -1.49
N HIS A 62 4.16 9.27 -2.02
CA HIS A 62 3.26 8.15 -1.76
C HIS A 62 3.37 7.66 -0.31
N VAL A 63 4.56 7.69 0.28
CA VAL A 63 4.76 7.34 1.69
C VAL A 63 3.99 8.33 2.59
N VAL A 64 4.15 9.63 2.37
CA VAL A 64 3.47 10.67 3.16
C VAL A 64 1.95 10.50 3.08
N THR A 65 1.41 10.34 1.88
CA THR A 65 -0.05 10.17 1.71
C THR A 65 -0.56 8.88 2.34
N ARG A 66 0.19 7.77 2.27
CA ARG A 66 -0.16 6.50 2.94
C ARG A 66 -0.17 6.64 4.46
N VAL A 67 0.83 7.30 5.05
CA VAL A 67 0.90 7.55 6.51
C VAL A 67 -0.31 8.34 6.99
N VAL A 68 -0.67 9.42 6.29
CA VAL A 68 -1.86 10.21 6.64
C VAL A 68 -3.13 9.39 6.51
N LYS A 69 -3.27 8.64 5.40
CA LYS A 69 -4.41 7.75 5.13
C LYS A 69 -4.53 6.59 6.11
N ASP A 70 -3.48 6.23 6.83
CA ASP A 70 -3.50 5.17 7.85
C ASP A 70 -3.70 5.71 9.27
N LEU A 71 -3.14 6.88 9.58
CA LEU A 71 -3.26 7.55 10.87
C LEU A 71 -4.72 7.76 11.30
N PHE A 72 -5.56 8.30 10.40
CA PHE A 72 -6.96 8.59 10.73
C PHE A 72 -7.82 7.32 10.89
N PRO A 73 -7.76 6.30 10.02
CA PRO A 73 -8.43 5.02 10.26
C PRO A 73 -8.01 4.33 11.55
N ARG A 74 -6.72 4.35 11.93
CA ARG A 74 -6.28 3.83 13.23
C ARG A 74 -6.90 4.59 14.38
N PHE A 75 -6.83 5.93 14.34
CA PHE A 75 -7.46 6.79 15.33
C PHE A 75 -8.97 6.49 15.45
N ARG A 76 -9.71 6.43 14.34
CA ARG A 76 -11.15 6.10 14.34
C ARG A 76 -11.42 4.70 14.90
N THR A 77 -10.59 3.72 14.57
CA THR A 77 -10.67 2.36 15.16
C THR A 77 -10.49 2.40 16.67
N MET A 78 -9.53 3.18 17.18
CA MET A 78 -9.32 3.37 18.62
C MET A 78 -10.46 4.13 19.30
N ARG A 79 -11.20 4.97 18.56
CA ARG A 79 -12.39 5.69 19.04
C ARG A 79 -13.68 4.84 19.00
N GLY A 80 -13.59 3.56 18.65
CA GLY A 80 -14.74 2.64 18.68
C GLY A 80 -15.54 2.58 17.39
N TYR A 81 -14.97 3.02 16.26
CA TYR A 81 -15.55 2.78 14.94
C TYR A 81 -14.95 1.52 14.31
N ARG A 82 -15.73 0.82 13.48
CA ARG A 82 -15.21 -0.16 12.53
C ARG A 82 -14.80 0.58 11.26
N VAL A 83 -13.56 0.39 10.82
CA VAL A 83 -13.01 1.09 9.64
C VAL A 83 -12.46 0.08 8.62
N PRO A 84 -13.33 -0.50 7.77
CA PRO A 84 -12.88 -1.34 6.66
C PRO A 84 -12.00 -0.51 5.73
N ARG A 85 -10.82 -1.03 5.38
CA ARG A 85 -9.84 -0.36 4.52
C ARG A 85 -9.61 -1.21 3.30
N LYS A 86 -10.02 -0.70 2.13
CA LYS A 86 -9.83 -1.36 0.84
C LYS A 86 -9.03 -0.43 -0.07
N ALA A 87 -7.87 -0.90 -0.51
CA ALA A 87 -7.10 -0.24 -1.54
C ALA A 87 -7.68 -0.55 -2.93
N GLY A 88 -7.44 0.34 -3.88
CA GLY A 88 -7.72 0.15 -5.30
C GLY A 88 -6.50 0.47 -6.15
N TRP A 89 -6.56 0.10 -7.43
CA TRP A 89 -5.54 0.42 -8.43
C TRP A 89 -6.22 1.02 -9.64
N ASP A 90 -5.64 2.09 -10.14
CA ASP A 90 -5.98 2.62 -11.46
C ASP A 90 -5.05 1.94 -12.49
N THR A 91 -5.64 1.27 -13.47
CA THR A 91 -4.95 0.23 -14.27
C THR A 91 -5.09 0.44 -15.78
N HIS A 92 -5.86 1.43 -16.21
CA HIS A 92 -6.09 1.71 -17.62
C HIS A 92 -5.60 3.12 -18.00
N GLY A 93 -5.67 3.41 -19.30
CA GLY A 93 -5.46 4.74 -19.84
C GLY A 93 -4.00 5.06 -20.14
N LEU A 94 -3.82 6.28 -20.69
CA LEU A 94 -2.56 6.77 -21.24
C LEU A 94 -1.35 6.62 -20.31
N PRO A 95 -1.43 6.81 -18.97
CA PRO A 95 -0.26 6.67 -18.12
C PRO A 95 0.36 5.27 -18.13
N VAL A 96 -0.46 4.22 -18.31
CA VAL A 96 0.01 2.83 -18.44
C VAL A 96 0.51 2.58 -19.86
N GLU A 97 -0.27 2.98 -20.86
CA GLU A 97 0.08 2.78 -22.28
C GLU A 97 1.41 3.44 -22.65
N ILE A 98 1.66 4.68 -22.20
CA ILE A 98 2.89 5.42 -22.46
C ILE A 98 4.12 4.76 -21.79
N GLU A 99 3.96 4.14 -20.61
CA GLU A 99 5.06 3.41 -19.98
C GLU A 99 5.45 2.19 -20.81
N VAL A 100 4.46 1.45 -21.29
CA VAL A 100 4.66 0.25 -22.11
C VAL A 100 5.23 0.60 -23.48
N GLU A 101 4.74 1.68 -24.11
CA GLU A 101 5.31 2.23 -25.34
C GLU A 101 6.80 2.54 -25.16
N LYS A 102 7.18 3.24 -24.08
CA LYS A 102 8.59 3.54 -23.77
C LYS A 102 9.42 2.27 -23.58
N ARG A 103 8.88 1.27 -22.89
CA ARG A 103 9.54 -0.02 -22.65
C ARG A 103 9.76 -0.81 -23.95
N LEU A 104 8.79 -0.76 -24.87
CA LEU A 104 8.85 -1.44 -26.17
C LEU A 104 9.57 -0.61 -27.26
N GLY A 105 9.92 0.64 -26.97
CA GLY A 105 10.54 1.55 -27.92
C GLY A 105 9.58 2.04 -29.02
N PHE A 106 8.28 2.08 -28.73
CA PHE A 106 7.27 2.56 -29.67
C PHE A 106 7.15 4.09 -29.60
N SER A 107 6.88 4.70 -30.75
CA SER A 107 6.70 6.12 -30.97
C SER A 107 5.41 6.39 -31.75
N GLY A 108 4.30 5.82 -31.30
CA GLY A 108 2.96 6.11 -31.81
C GLY A 108 2.11 4.89 -32.15
N LYS A 109 0.86 5.17 -32.53
CA LYS A 109 -0.22 4.19 -32.70
C LYS A 109 0.06 3.16 -33.79
N GLN A 110 0.71 3.56 -34.89
CA GLN A 110 0.96 2.66 -36.01
C GLN A 110 1.83 1.46 -35.61
N GLN A 111 2.79 1.67 -34.70
CA GLN A 111 3.65 0.59 -34.20
C GLN A 111 2.90 -0.33 -33.23
N ILE A 112 1.97 0.22 -32.44
CA ILE A 112 1.07 -0.57 -31.58
C ILE A 112 0.17 -1.47 -32.44
N GLU A 113 -0.43 -0.91 -33.48
CA GLU A 113 -1.29 -1.65 -34.40
C GLU A 113 -0.51 -2.75 -35.13
N ALA A 114 0.73 -2.45 -35.57
CA ALA A 114 1.62 -3.43 -36.20
C ALA A 114 2.11 -4.53 -35.24
N TYR A 115 2.31 -4.19 -33.96
CA TYR A 115 2.65 -5.15 -32.90
C TYR A 115 1.46 -6.06 -32.55
N GLY A 116 0.24 -5.53 -32.67
CA GLY A 116 -1.00 -6.21 -32.37
C GLY A 116 -1.62 -5.66 -31.08
N ILE A 117 -2.89 -5.22 -31.19
CA ILE A 117 -3.63 -4.62 -30.07
C ILE A 117 -3.74 -5.60 -28.88
N ALA A 118 -3.98 -6.88 -29.15
CA ALA A 118 -4.09 -7.89 -28.11
C ALA A 118 -2.78 -8.06 -27.34
N GLU A 119 -1.65 -8.10 -28.04
CA GLU A 119 -0.32 -8.24 -27.42
C GLU A 119 0.06 -6.98 -26.65
N PHE A 120 -0.25 -5.79 -27.18
CA PHE A 120 -0.03 -4.54 -26.47
C PHE A 120 -0.84 -4.46 -25.17
N ASN A 121 -2.13 -4.81 -25.21
CA ASN A 121 -2.99 -4.82 -24.01
C ASN A 121 -2.49 -5.82 -22.96
N LYS A 122 -1.98 -6.98 -23.40
CA LYS A 122 -1.36 -7.96 -22.50
C LYS A 122 -0.11 -7.38 -21.85
N ALA A 123 0.75 -6.71 -22.62
CA ALA A 123 1.94 -6.03 -22.10
C ALA A 123 1.60 -4.93 -21.07
N CYS A 124 0.50 -4.20 -21.27
CA CYS A 124 -0.06 -3.23 -20.31
C CYS A 124 -0.52 -3.90 -19.01
N LEU A 125 -1.27 -5.00 -19.11
CA LEU A 125 -1.73 -5.75 -17.94
C LEU A 125 -0.55 -6.29 -17.12
N GLU A 126 0.47 -6.83 -17.79
CA GLU A 126 1.69 -7.32 -17.13
C GLU A 126 2.49 -6.20 -16.44
N SER A 127 2.53 -5.00 -17.05
CA SER A 127 3.14 -3.81 -16.44
C SER A 127 2.42 -3.42 -15.14
N VAL A 128 1.09 -3.36 -15.16
CA VAL A 128 0.25 -3.07 -13.98
C VAL A 128 0.56 -4.02 -12.83
N HIS A 129 0.60 -5.33 -13.07
CA HIS A 129 0.91 -6.31 -12.03
C HIS A 129 2.33 -6.16 -11.47
N THR A 130 3.28 -5.70 -12.28
CA THR A 130 4.67 -5.51 -11.86
C THR A 130 4.79 -4.36 -10.86
N TYR A 131 4.20 -3.22 -11.18
CA TYR A 131 4.22 -2.07 -10.27
C TYR A 131 3.34 -2.30 -9.05
N GLU A 132 2.17 -2.92 -9.21
CA GLU A 132 1.27 -3.25 -8.09
C GLU A 132 1.99 -4.03 -6.97
N ARG A 133 2.84 -5.02 -7.31
CA ARG A 133 3.66 -5.75 -6.33
C ARG A 133 4.63 -4.83 -5.57
N GLN A 134 5.28 -3.90 -6.25
CA GLN A 134 6.21 -2.96 -5.61
C GLN A 134 5.48 -2.01 -4.66
N TRP A 135 4.28 -1.56 -5.04
CA TRP A 135 3.45 -0.73 -4.18
C TRP A 135 2.93 -1.47 -2.95
N ARG A 136 2.58 -2.76 -3.08
CA ARG A 136 2.24 -3.61 -1.93
C ARG A 136 3.42 -3.74 -0.98
N ALA A 137 4.62 -4.03 -1.49
CA ALA A 137 5.81 -4.13 -0.67
C ALA A 137 6.11 -2.83 0.10
N MET A 138 5.98 -1.68 -0.56
CA MET A 138 6.09 -0.38 0.11
C MET A 138 5.00 -0.19 1.18
N SER A 139 3.75 -0.52 0.85
CA SER A 139 2.61 -0.35 1.76
C SER A 139 2.76 -1.22 3.02
N GLU A 140 3.15 -2.49 2.87
CA GLU A 140 3.44 -3.37 4.02
C GLU A 140 4.61 -2.87 4.85
N ARG A 141 5.64 -2.28 4.22
CA ARG A 141 6.84 -1.81 4.92
C ARG A 141 6.56 -0.57 5.75
N VAL A 142 5.69 0.33 5.29
CA VAL A 142 5.31 1.54 6.04
C VAL A 142 4.31 1.27 7.15
N GLY A 143 3.64 0.11 7.11
CA GLY A 143 2.76 -0.42 8.18
C GLY A 143 1.28 -0.43 7.85
#